data_AF-A0A0B3ASS0-F1
#
_entry.id   AF-A0A0B3ASS0-F1
#
_cell.length_a   1.000
_cell.length_b   1.000
_cell.length_c   1.000
_cell.angle_alpha   90.00
_cell.angle_beta   90.00
_cell.angle_gamma   90.00
#
_symmetry.space_group_name_H-M   'P 1'
#
loop_
_entity.id
_entity.type
_entity.pdbx_description
1 polymer ?
#
loop_
_entity_poly.entity_id
_entity_poly.type
_entity_poly.pdbx_seq_one_letter_code
_entity_poly.pdbx_strand_id
1 'polypeptide(L)'
;MSKIIFDLDDTLYVSDELRSNREKVILDFLGDKVGEYFELKKENSTMKSLEILGISLSNSSKFCIKETLVQLGIFNLIDSYYSAQDFGKIKPCEECFFMVDKGDICVGNNFKKDLEIPKQKGAITIFVGGFHKDADKSIKNIYELKNILKGGYDKNEY
;
A
#
# COMPACT_ATOMS: atom_id res chain seq x y z
N MET A 1 -15.64 -5.52 12.76
CA MET A 1 -14.26 -6.04 12.72
C MET A 1 -13.46 -4.99 12.01
N SER A 2 -12.42 -4.45 12.64
CA SER A 2 -11.59 -3.37 12.10
C SER A 2 -10.70 -3.89 10.98
N LYS A 3 -10.68 -3.18 9.85
CA LYS A 3 -9.86 -3.52 8.67
C LYS A 3 -8.55 -2.75 8.70
N ILE A 4 -7.55 -3.25 7.99
CA ILE A 4 -6.31 -2.51 7.73
C ILE A 4 -6.30 -2.06 6.27
N ILE A 5 -6.22 -0.75 6.07
CA ILE A 5 -6.25 -0.08 4.78
C ILE A 5 -4.87 0.53 4.53
N PHE A 6 -4.27 0.18 3.39
CA PHE A 6 -2.93 0.59 3.02
C PHE A 6 -2.95 1.50 1.81
N ASP A 7 -2.23 2.61 1.91
CA ASP A 7 -1.60 3.16 0.73
C ASP A 7 -0.47 2.23 0.26
N LEU A 8 -0.30 2.13 -1.05
CA LEU A 8 0.61 1.16 -1.67
C LEU A 8 1.87 1.84 -2.19
N ASP A 9 1.70 2.83 -3.07
CA ASP A 9 2.79 3.55 -3.69
C ASP A 9 3.44 4.47 -2.66
N ASP A 10 4.77 4.37 -2.52
CA ASP A 10 5.56 5.12 -1.54
C ASP A 10 5.22 4.88 -0.06
N THR A 11 4.30 3.95 0.28
CA THR A 11 4.07 3.48 1.66
C THR A 11 4.60 2.06 1.86
N LEU A 12 4.16 1.12 1.02
CA LEU A 12 4.64 -0.26 1.06
C LEU A 12 6.03 -0.41 0.43
N TYR A 13 6.32 0.36 -0.63
CA TYR A 13 7.56 0.28 -1.41
C TYR A 13 8.57 1.39 -1.12
N VAL A 14 8.56 1.96 0.10
CA VAL A 14 9.61 2.89 0.57
C VAL A 14 10.97 2.20 0.63
N SER A 15 10.97 0.93 1.04
CA SER A 15 12.19 0.14 1.15
C SER A 15 12.72 -0.20 -0.24
N ASP A 16 13.98 0.14 -0.51
CA ASP A 16 14.67 -0.26 -1.74
C ASP A 16 14.61 -1.78 -1.93
N GLU A 17 14.69 -2.55 -0.83
CA GLU A 17 14.52 -4.01 -0.84
C GLU A 17 13.15 -4.41 -1.40
N LEU A 18 12.06 -3.83 -0.88
CA LEU A 18 10.70 -4.16 -1.33
C LEU A 18 10.45 -3.70 -2.76
N ARG A 19 11.06 -2.58 -3.15
CA ARG A 19 11.04 -2.09 -4.53
C ARG A 19 11.79 -3.04 -5.47
N SER A 20 12.96 -3.53 -5.07
CA SER A 20 13.74 -4.52 -5.82
C SER A 20 13.01 -5.87 -5.91
N ASN A 21 12.35 -6.31 -4.84
CA ASN A 21 11.56 -7.54 -4.86
C ASN A 21 10.35 -7.43 -5.80
N ARG A 22 9.63 -6.30 -5.76
CA ARG A 22 8.56 -6.00 -6.71
C ARG A 22 9.08 -6.03 -8.14
N GLU A 23 10.21 -5.37 -8.40
CA GLU A 23 10.81 -5.33 -9.73
C GLU A 23 11.18 -6.74 -10.21
N LYS A 24 11.79 -7.57 -9.35
CA LYS A 24 12.12 -8.96 -9.67
C LYS A 24 10.88 -9.75 -10.08
N VAL A 25 9.81 -9.65 -9.31
CA VAL A 25 8.53 -10.30 -9.60
C VAL A 25 7.94 -9.83 -10.94
N ILE A 26 8.04 -8.53 -11.25
CA ILE A 26 7.60 -7.98 -12.54
C ILE A 26 8.42 -8.57 -13.68
N LEU A 27 9.75 -8.66 -13.52
CA LEU A 27 10.64 -9.23 -14.53
C LEU A 27 10.36 -10.73 -14.77
N ASP A 28 10.14 -11.49 -13.70
CA ASP A 28 9.77 -12.91 -13.78
C ASP A 28 8.42 -13.09 -14.50
N PHE A 29 7.45 -12.17 -14.29
CA PHE A 29 6.16 -12.19 -14.97
C PHE A 29 6.25 -11.79 -16.46
N LEU A 30 7.16 -10.86 -16.79
CA LEU A 30 7.32 -10.34 -18.14
C LEU A 30 7.87 -11.36 -19.13
N GLY A 31 8.64 -12.35 -18.66
CA GLY A 31 9.20 -13.40 -19.50
C GLY A 31 10.04 -12.85 -20.64
N ASP A 32 9.62 -13.08 -21.88
CA ASP A 32 10.30 -12.63 -23.10
C ASP A 32 10.21 -11.11 -23.35
N LYS A 33 9.27 -10.41 -22.69
CA LYS A 33 9.05 -8.95 -22.85
C LYS A 33 9.98 -8.08 -22.00
N VAL A 34 10.92 -8.65 -21.26
CA VAL A 34 11.81 -7.92 -20.35
C VAL A 34 12.64 -6.85 -21.08
N GLY A 35 13.11 -7.14 -22.30
CA GLY A 35 13.87 -6.18 -23.10
C GLY A 35 13.07 -4.92 -23.44
N GLU A 36 11.85 -5.09 -23.95
CA GLU A 36 10.95 -3.99 -24.29
C GLU A 36 10.56 -3.17 -23.04
N TYR A 37 10.35 -3.86 -21.91
CA TYR A 37 10.07 -3.20 -20.64
C TYR A 37 11.20 -2.24 -20.22
N PHE A 38 12.46 -2.65 -20.31
CA PHE A 38 13.59 -1.79 -19.95
C PHE A 38 13.73 -0.59 -20.87
N GLU A 39 13.47 -0.73 -22.17
CA GLU A 39 13.46 0.41 -23.09
C GLU A 39 12.37 1.41 -22.71
N LEU A 40 11.14 0.95 -22.45
CA LEU A 40 10.04 1.81 -22.02
C LEU A 40 10.33 2.51 -20.68
N LYS A 41 10.97 1.80 -19.74
CA LYS A 41 11.32 2.33 -18.40
C LYS A 41 12.32 3.49 -18.39
N LYS A 42 13.05 3.71 -19.48
CA LYS A 42 13.94 4.88 -19.61
C LYS A 42 13.15 6.18 -19.64
N GLU A 43 11.92 6.13 -20.14
CA GLU A 43 11.07 7.31 -20.37
C GLU A 43 9.75 7.26 -19.58
N ASN A 44 9.39 6.10 -19.04
CA ASN A 44 8.10 5.85 -18.42
C ASN A 44 8.22 5.28 -17.01
N SER A 45 7.19 5.49 -16.20
CA SER A 45 7.05 4.80 -14.91
C SER A 45 6.82 3.29 -15.12
N THR A 46 7.08 2.47 -14.08
CA THR A 46 6.79 1.03 -14.13
C THR A 46 5.37 0.74 -14.60
N MET A 47 4.39 1.47 -14.06
CA MET A 47 2.99 1.26 -14.40
C MET A 47 2.70 1.60 -15.86
N LYS A 48 3.26 2.69 -16.37
CA LYS A 48 3.05 3.12 -17.75
C LYS A 48 3.73 2.19 -18.75
N SER A 49 4.94 1.72 -18.44
CA SER A 49 5.62 0.71 -19.26
C SER A 49 4.80 -0.58 -19.37
N LEU A 50 4.26 -1.08 -18.25
CA LEU A 50 3.45 -2.30 -18.24
C LEU A 50 2.14 -2.12 -19.03
N GLU A 51 1.48 -0.97 -18.91
CA GLU A 51 0.28 -0.65 -19.69
C GLU A 51 0.56 -0.67 -21.20
N ILE A 52 1.67 -0.05 -21.64
CA ILE A 52 2.08 -0.04 -23.06
C ILE A 52 2.33 -1.46 -23.58
N LEU A 53 2.86 -2.35 -22.75
CA LEU A 53 3.08 -3.77 -23.08
C LEU A 53 1.80 -4.62 -23.09
N GLY A 54 0.64 -4.00 -22.86
CA GLY A 54 -0.66 -4.68 -22.77
C GLY A 54 -0.81 -5.52 -21.50
N ILE A 55 -0.02 -5.26 -20.46
CA ILE A 55 -0.08 -5.98 -19.19
C ILE A 55 -1.04 -5.26 -18.27
N SER A 56 -2.23 -5.85 -18.09
CA SER A 56 -3.23 -5.34 -17.15
C SER A 56 -2.74 -5.51 -15.71
N LEU A 57 -2.47 -4.37 -15.07
CA LEU A 57 -1.95 -4.26 -13.72
C LEU A 57 -2.90 -4.76 -12.63
N SER A 58 -4.17 -5.06 -12.94
CA SER A 58 -5.06 -5.64 -11.93
C SER A 58 -4.54 -7.00 -11.42
N ASN A 59 -3.82 -7.78 -12.23
CA ASN A 59 -3.28 -9.07 -11.79
C ASN A 59 -1.85 -8.96 -11.21
N SER A 60 -0.99 -8.10 -11.77
CA SER A 60 0.40 -7.96 -11.31
C SER A 60 0.54 -7.08 -10.07
N SER A 61 -0.29 -6.05 -9.89
CA SER A 61 -0.34 -5.28 -8.62
C SER A 61 -0.81 -6.18 -7.48
N LYS A 62 -1.88 -6.94 -7.67
CA LYS A 62 -2.39 -7.94 -6.71
C LYS A 62 -1.32 -8.94 -6.30
N PHE A 63 -0.60 -9.47 -7.28
CA PHE A 63 0.47 -10.44 -7.04
C PHE A 63 1.65 -9.83 -6.29
N CYS A 64 2.15 -8.66 -6.71
CA CYS A 64 3.26 -7.97 -6.04
C CYS A 64 2.92 -7.53 -4.61
N ILE A 65 1.70 -7.04 -4.40
CA ILE A 65 1.18 -6.67 -3.08
C ILE A 65 1.13 -7.93 -2.21
N LYS A 66 0.53 -9.01 -2.70
CA LYS A 66 0.43 -10.28 -1.97
C LYS A 66 1.81 -10.80 -1.54
N GLU A 67 2.77 -10.89 -2.45
CA GLU A 67 4.15 -11.33 -2.13
C GLU A 67 4.79 -10.43 -1.06
N THR A 68 4.65 -9.11 -1.19
CA THR A 68 5.20 -8.16 -0.21
C THR A 68 4.56 -8.34 1.17
N LEU A 69 3.24 -8.50 1.22
CA LEU A 69 2.51 -8.72 2.47
C LEU A 69 2.86 -10.06 3.12
N VAL A 70 3.14 -11.09 2.31
CA VAL A 70 3.61 -12.41 2.77
C VAL A 70 5.01 -12.29 3.38
N GLN A 71 5.93 -11.58 2.73
CA GLN A 71 7.28 -11.34 3.25
C GLN A 71 7.25 -10.57 4.58
N LEU A 72 6.36 -9.59 4.70
CA LEU A 72 6.17 -8.85 5.96
C LEU A 72 5.51 -9.69 7.06
N GLY A 73 4.98 -10.88 6.72
CA GLY A 73 4.26 -11.75 7.65
C GLY A 73 2.95 -11.14 8.15
N ILE A 74 2.33 -10.27 7.35
CA ILE A 74 1.08 -9.58 7.65
C ILE A 74 -0.02 -9.88 6.63
N PHE A 75 0.23 -10.72 5.63
CA PHE A 75 -0.77 -11.08 4.62
C PHE A 75 -2.08 -11.60 5.23
N ASN A 76 -1.98 -12.45 6.27
CA ASN A 76 -3.16 -12.99 6.96
C ASN A 76 -3.90 -11.94 7.82
N LEU A 77 -3.41 -10.71 7.90
CA LEU A 77 -4.03 -9.60 8.63
C LEU A 77 -4.78 -8.63 7.70
N ILE A 78 -4.82 -8.92 6.39
CA ILE A 78 -5.35 -8.02 5.37
C ILE A 78 -6.49 -8.71 4.64
N ASP A 79 -7.72 -8.28 4.96
CA ASP A 79 -8.94 -8.88 4.40
C ASP A 79 -9.26 -8.36 2.98
N SER A 80 -8.76 -7.18 2.61
CA SER A 80 -9.07 -6.53 1.33
C SER A 80 -8.04 -5.49 0.91
N TYR A 81 -7.90 -5.25 -0.40
CA TYR A 81 -7.14 -4.15 -0.99
C TYR A 81 -7.91 -3.60 -2.20
N TYR A 82 -7.68 -2.33 -2.55
CA TYR A 82 -8.35 -1.64 -3.66
C TYR A 82 -7.42 -0.62 -4.35
N SER A 83 -7.76 -0.21 -5.57
CA SER A 83 -6.99 0.78 -6.34
C SER A 83 -7.78 2.07 -6.52
N ALA A 84 -7.10 3.22 -6.50
CA ALA A 84 -7.73 4.51 -6.80
C ALA A 84 -8.26 4.59 -8.24
N GLN A 85 -7.75 3.74 -9.15
CA GLN A 85 -8.25 3.65 -10.53
C GLN A 85 -9.73 3.21 -10.60
N ASP A 86 -10.25 2.60 -9.54
CA ASP A 86 -11.63 2.10 -9.50
C ASP A 86 -12.68 3.22 -9.31
N PHE A 87 -12.27 4.45 -8.95
CA PHE A 87 -13.20 5.50 -8.49
C PHE A 87 -13.21 6.79 -9.34
N GLY A 88 -12.42 6.88 -10.41
CA GLY A 88 -12.33 8.06 -11.29
C GLY A 88 -11.85 9.35 -10.60
N LYS A 89 -11.51 9.27 -9.31
CA LYS A 89 -11.05 10.36 -8.43
C LYS A 89 -9.72 9.95 -7.80
N ILE A 90 -8.96 10.95 -7.35
CA ILE A 90 -7.63 10.76 -6.75
C ILE A 90 -7.68 11.25 -5.31
N LYS A 91 -6.96 10.57 -4.41
CA LYS A 91 -6.74 11.06 -3.04
C LYS A 91 -6.23 12.52 -3.04
N PRO A 92 -6.70 13.41 -2.14
CA PRO A 92 -7.55 13.14 -0.98
C PRO A 92 -9.04 13.42 -1.25
N CYS A 93 -9.62 13.03 -2.39
CA CYS A 93 -11.08 13.07 -2.50
C CYS A 93 -11.72 12.09 -1.50
N GLU A 94 -12.78 12.52 -0.79
CA GLU A 94 -13.44 11.71 0.26
C GLU A 94 -14.00 10.39 -0.29
N GLU A 95 -14.43 10.39 -1.55
CA GLU A 95 -14.95 9.20 -2.22
C GLU A 95 -13.91 8.08 -2.36
N CYS A 96 -12.61 8.40 -2.31
CA CYS A 96 -11.54 7.40 -2.28
C CYS A 96 -11.46 6.63 -0.95
N PHE A 97 -12.18 7.10 0.07
CA PHE A 97 -12.21 6.56 1.43
C PHE A 97 -13.58 6.00 1.82
N PHE A 98 -14.42 5.66 0.84
CA PHE A 98 -15.78 5.15 1.06
C PHE A 98 -15.86 3.85 1.88
N MET A 99 -14.77 3.08 1.95
CA MET A 99 -14.69 1.84 2.75
C MET A 99 -14.10 2.02 4.14
N VAL A 100 -13.67 3.24 4.48
CA VAL A 100 -13.07 3.53 5.78
C VAL A 100 -14.19 3.73 6.79
N ASP A 101 -14.23 2.85 7.78
CA ASP A 101 -15.12 2.93 8.92
C ASP A 101 -14.37 3.40 10.18
N LYS A 102 -15.12 3.90 11.15
CA LYS A 102 -14.56 4.25 12.47
C LYS A 102 -13.91 3.02 13.11
N GLY A 103 -12.68 3.19 13.59
CA GLY A 103 -11.89 2.13 14.21
C GLY A 103 -11.07 1.28 13.24
N ASP A 104 -11.20 1.49 11.93
CA ASP A 104 -10.26 0.91 10.95
C ASP A 104 -8.86 1.47 11.14
N ILE A 105 -7.84 0.74 10.65
CA ILE A 105 -6.45 1.18 10.68
C ILE A 105 -6.05 1.62 9.28
N CYS A 106 -5.66 2.88 9.11
CA CYS A 106 -5.18 3.42 7.84
C CYS A 106 -3.68 3.70 7.92
N VAL A 107 -2.91 3.16 6.98
CA VAL A 107 -1.45 3.25 6.93
C VAL A 107 -1.05 4.00 5.66
N GLY A 108 -0.22 5.04 5.80
CA GLY A 108 0.19 5.89 4.68
C GLY A 108 1.44 6.72 4.98
N ASN A 109 2.13 7.18 3.94
CA ASN A 109 3.33 8.02 4.06
C ASN A 109 3.04 9.51 3.84
N ASN A 110 1.83 9.87 3.42
CA ASN A 110 1.42 11.24 3.20
C ASN A 110 0.16 11.54 3.99
N PHE A 111 0.31 12.20 5.14
CA PHE A 111 -0.83 12.43 6.02
C PHE A 111 -1.99 13.15 5.32
N LYS A 112 -1.69 14.22 4.59
CA LYS A 112 -2.69 15.02 3.88
C LYS A 112 -3.42 14.23 2.79
N LYS A 113 -2.71 13.35 2.08
CA LYS A 113 -3.32 12.56 0.99
C LYS A 113 -4.01 11.30 1.50
N ASP A 114 -3.42 10.63 2.48
CA ASP A 114 -3.77 9.24 2.81
C ASP A 114 -4.50 9.11 4.14
N LEU A 115 -4.26 10.01 5.10
CA LEU A 115 -4.64 9.81 6.50
C LEU A 115 -5.59 10.89 7.04
N GLU A 116 -5.60 12.08 6.47
CA GLU A 116 -6.42 13.20 6.94
C GLU A 116 -7.91 12.86 6.94
N ILE A 117 -8.42 12.31 5.83
CA ILE A 117 -9.83 11.92 5.73
C ILE A 117 -10.15 10.68 6.58
N PRO A 118 -9.34 9.60 6.56
CA PRO A 118 -9.54 8.50 7.51
C PRO A 118 -9.58 8.94 8.97
N LYS A 119 -8.68 9.85 9.37
CA LYS A 119 -8.66 10.44 10.71
C LYS A 119 -9.98 11.14 11.04
N GLN A 120 -10.50 11.95 10.12
CA GLN A 120 -11.79 12.63 10.26
C GLN A 120 -12.96 11.63 10.35
N LYS A 121 -12.88 10.50 9.64
CA LYS A 121 -13.85 9.38 9.73
C LYS A 121 -13.70 8.53 10.99
N GLY A 122 -12.70 8.81 11.83
CA GLY A 122 -12.46 8.12 13.10
C GLY A 122 -11.67 6.82 12.97
N ALA A 123 -10.93 6.64 11.88
CA ALA A 123 -9.93 5.58 11.76
C ALA A 123 -8.68 5.89 12.60
N ILE A 124 -7.99 4.83 13.02
CA ILE A 124 -6.65 4.89 13.62
C ILE A 124 -5.64 5.07 12.50
N THR A 125 -4.87 6.15 12.54
CA THR A 125 -3.91 6.49 11.49
C THR A 125 -2.48 6.16 11.88
N ILE A 126 -1.77 5.47 10.98
CA ILE A 126 -0.36 5.11 11.14
C ILE A 126 0.44 5.77 10.02
N PHE A 127 1.25 6.75 10.38
CA PHE A 127 2.14 7.42 9.44
C PHE A 127 3.46 6.67 9.29
N VAL A 128 3.88 6.43 8.04
CA VAL A 128 5.14 5.74 7.70
C VAL A 128 6.17 6.76 7.20
N GLY A 129 7.40 6.70 7.70
CA GLY A 129 8.50 7.57 7.29
C GLY A 129 9.00 8.53 8.37
N GLY A 130 8.61 8.33 9.63
CA GLY A 130 9.05 9.16 10.76
C GLY A 130 7.87 9.70 11.56
N PHE A 131 8.12 10.73 12.37
CA PHE A 131 7.11 11.34 13.23
C PHE A 131 6.17 12.27 12.44
N HIS A 132 4.87 12.14 12.66
CA HIS A 132 3.86 13.09 12.20
C HIS A 132 2.91 13.44 13.34
N LYS A 133 2.81 14.73 13.68
CA LYS A 133 2.08 15.22 14.87
C LYS A 133 0.59 14.89 14.89
N ASP A 134 -0.03 14.77 13.72
CA ASP A 134 -1.48 14.59 13.57
C ASP A 134 -1.90 13.11 13.44
N ALA A 135 -0.93 12.19 13.31
CA ALA A 135 -1.18 10.75 13.22
C ALA A 135 -1.35 10.12 14.62
N ASP A 136 -2.18 9.08 14.75
CA ASP A 136 -2.32 8.34 16.02
C ASP A 136 -1.03 7.61 16.39
N LYS A 137 -0.35 7.07 15.38
CA LYS A 137 0.94 6.41 15.51
C LYS A 137 1.84 6.79 14.34
N SER A 138 3.14 6.67 14.58
CA SER A 138 4.18 6.93 13.60
C SER A 138 5.21 5.82 13.63
N ILE A 139 5.62 5.35 12.47
CA ILE A 139 6.68 4.34 12.28
C ILE A 139 7.72 4.83 11.30
N LYS A 140 8.97 4.38 11.49
CA LYS A 140 10.06 4.76 10.59
C LYS A 140 9.95 4.04 9.25
N ASN A 141 9.51 2.79 9.27
CA ASN A 141 9.37 1.95 8.09
C ASN A 141 8.27 0.91 8.30
N ILE A 142 7.88 0.24 7.22
CA ILE A 142 6.76 -0.70 7.22
C ILE A 142 7.00 -1.96 8.08
N TYR A 143 8.25 -2.33 8.36
CA TYR A 143 8.57 -3.51 9.18
C TYR A 143 8.15 -3.33 10.64
N GLU A 144 8.11 -2.09 11.14
CA GLU A 144 7.63 -1.78 12.49
C GLU A 144 6.12 -1.97 12.64
N LEU A 145 5.37 -1.99 11.54
CA LEU A 145 3.90 -2.13 11.56
C LEU A 145 3.47 -3.42 12.24
N LYS A 146 4.18 -4.52 12.01
CA LYS A 146 3.88 -5.82 12.64
C LYS A 146 3.86 -5.74 14.17
N ASN A 147 4.77 -4.95 14.75
CA ASN A 147 4.83 -4.79 16.20
C ASN A 147 3.64 -3.96 16.71
N ILE A 148 3.22 -2.95 15.96
CA ILE A 148 2.02 -2.16 16.28
C ILE A 148 0.76 -3.00 16.21
N LEU A 149 0.62 -3.81 15.15
CA LEU A 149 -0.55 -4.66 14.95
C LEU A 149 -0.62 -5.80 15.98
N LYS A 150 0.53 -6.34 16.41
CA LYS A 150 0.59 -7.37 17.45
C LYS A 150 0.40 -6.82 18.86
N GLY A 151 1.00 -5.66 19.17
CA GLY A 151 0.97 -5.06 20.50
C GLY A 151 -0.34 -4.32 20.85
N GLY A 152 -1.27 -4.18 19.90
CA GLY A 152 -2.54 -3.48 20.10
C GLY A 152 -3.79 -4.37 19.92
N TYR A 153 -3.62 -5.66 19.66
CA TYR A 153 -4.72 -6.62 19.46
C TYR A 153 -4.63 -7.81 20.42
N ASP A 154 -4.25 -7.58 21.67
CA ASP A 154 -4.70 -8.47 22.74
C ASP A 154 -6.22 -8.24 22.90
N LYS A 155 -7.00 -9.19 22.37
CA LYS A 155 -8.47 -9.20 22.30
C LYS A 155 -9.18 -9.31 23.66
N ASN A 156 -8.61 -8.82 24.76
CA ASN A 156 -9.10 -9.11 26.11
C ASN A 156 -9.28 -7.90 27.04
N GLU A 157 -9.64 -6.72 26.53
CA GLU A 157 -10.15 -5.64 27.41
C GLU A 157 -11.39 -4.98 26.80
N TYR A 158 -12.54 -5.60 27.05
CA TYR A 158 -13.86 -4.95 27.15
C TYR A 158 -14.25 -4.89 28.63
#